data_AF-A0A6G1YX22-F1
#
_entry.id   AF-A0A6G1YX22-F1
#
_cell.length_a   1.000
_cell.length_b   1.000
_cell.length_c   1.000
_cell.angle_alpha   90.00
_cell.angle_beta   90.00
_cell.angle_gamma   90.00
#
_symmetry.space_group_name_H-M   'P 1'
#
loop_
_entity.id
_entity.type
_entity.pdbx_description
1 polymer ?
#
loop_
_entity_poly.entity_id
_entity_poly.type
_entity_poly.pdbx_seq_one_letter_code
_entity_poly.pdbx_strand_id
1 'polypeptide(L)'
;MFTPDTGSERASSVEDYQNTCSEFIVEISKDYKDWVDRYHLSEEETKSRKATIDNIVKTTNDWIYRYSDNIKKIDIVMNDGINKMAENTAGYPFNFQVSVNNMRRYTMHSLGQVKLNVRATPREARLARIGMIIL
;
A
#
# COMPACT_ATOMS: atom_id res chain seq x y z
N MET A 1 -38.03 -11.74 -0.98
CA MET A 1 -37.96 -11.02 0.30
C MET A 1 -36.60 -10.34 0.33
N PHE A 2 -36.55 -9.06 -0.04
CA PHE A 2 -35.34 -8.25 0.04
C PHE A 2 -35.20 -7.83 1.49
N THR A 3 -34.18 -8.32 2.18
CA THR A 3 -33.79 -7.79 3.49
C THR A 3 -33.39 -6.33 3.30
N PRO A 4 -34.10 -5.38 3.91
CA PRO A 4 -33.64 -4.00 3.91
C PRO A 4 -32.31 -3.95 4.66
N ASP A 5 -31.36 -3.19 4.11
CA ASP A 5 -30.04 -2.92 4.66
C ASP A 5 -30.22 -1.97 5.87
N THR A 6 -30.82 -2.49 6.94
CA THR A 6 -31.07 -1.75 8.17
C THR A 6 -29.80 -1.75 9.00
N GLY A 7 -29.10 -0.61 8.95
CA GLY A 7 -28.31 -0.11 10.06
C GLY A 7 -26.97 -0.80 10.26
N SER A 8 -25.95 -0.32 9.54
CA SER A 8 -24.62 -0.30 10.14
C SER A 8 -24.72 0.51 11.44
N GLU A 9 -24.56 -0.13 12.59
CA GLU A 9 -24.53 0.48 13.93
C GLU A 9 -23.37 1.48 14.13
N ARG A 10 -22.68 1.89 13.04
CA ARG A 10 -21.37 2.54 13.09
C ARG A 10 -21.40 4.06 12.93
N ALA A 11 -22.54 4.67 12.58
CA ALA A 11 -22.67 6.12 12.54
C ALA A 11 -24.13 6.56 12.53
N SER A 12 -24.46 7.54 13.36
CA SER A 12 -25.77 8.20 13.41
C SER A 12 -26.06 9.09 12.19
N SER A 13 -25.03 9.40 11.39
CA SER A 13 -25.14 10.20 10.16
C SER A 13 -23.97 9.92 9.20
N VAL A 14 -24.08 10.37 7.94
CA VAL A 14 -22.98 10.33 6.97
C VAL A 14 -21.78 11.15 7.47
N GLU A 15 -22.04 12.29 8.11
CA GLU A 15 -21.00 13.18 8.65
C GLU A 15 -20.21 12.52 9.79
N ASP A 16 -20.90 11.85 10.72
CA ASP A 16 -20.24 11.08 11.78
C ASP A 16 -19.32 10.01 11.17
N TYR A 17 -19.79 9.31 10.13
CA TYR A 17 -18.98 8.30 9.45
C TYR A 17 -17.78 8.88 8.73
N GLN A 18 -17.93 10.05 8.06
CA GLN A 18 -16.80 10.78 7.46
C GLN A 18 -15.73 11.10 8.51
N ASN A 19 -16.14 11.59 9.68
CA ASN A 19 -15.23 11.92 10.78
C ASN A 19 -14.51 10.67 11.30
N THR A 20 -15.25 9.60 11.63
CA THR A 20 -14.66 8.34 12.11
C THR A 20 -13.69 7.75 11.09
N CYS A 21 -14.03 7.71 9.81
CA CYS A 21 -13.13 7.19 8.77
C CYS A 21 -11.90 8.09 8.56
N SER A 22 -12.07 9.42 8.63
CA SER A 22 -10.96 10.37 8.52
C SER A 22 -9.97 10.24 9.68
N GLU A 23 -10.47 10.07 10.91
CA GLU A 23 -9.65 9.79 12.09
C GLU A 23 -8.92 8.44 11.98
N PHE A 24 -9.64 7.40 11.57
CA PHE A 24 -9.07 6.07 11.36
C PHE A 24 -7.90 6.09 10.36
N ILE A 25 -8.05 6.81 9.23
CA ILE A 25 -6.98 6.98 8.24
C ILE A 25 -5.74 7.66 8.84
N VAL A 26 -5.92 8.66 9.71
CA VAL A 26 -4.80 9.32 10.40
C VAL A 26 -4.12 8.35 11.37
N GLU A 27 -4.90 7.58 12.13
CA GLU A 27 -4.34 6.64 13.11
C GLU A 27 -3.55 5.51 12.44
N ILE A 28 -4.14 4.81 11.47
CA ILE A 28 -3.46 3.70 10.79
C ILE A 28 -2.24 4.16 9.98
N SER A 29 -2.19 5.43 9.56
CA SER A 29 -1.00 5.97 8.88
C SER A 29 0.24 5.95 9.78
N LYS A 30 0.09 6.03 11.10
CA LYS A 30 1.20 5.93 12.06
C LYS A 30 1.79 4.54 12.01
N ASP A 31 0.95 3.50 12.01
CA ASP A 31 1.40 2.11 11.90
C ASP A 31 2.18 1.85 10.61
N TYR A 32 1.71 2.41 9.49
CA TYR A 32 2.44 2.32 8.22
C TYR A 32 3.79 3.02 8.25
N LYS A 33 3.88 4.20 8.88
CA LYS A 33 5.18 4.89 9.05
C LYS A 33 6.12 4.13 9.98
N ASP A 34 5.60 3.50 11.03
CA ASP A 34 6.37 2.64 11.92
C ASP A 34 6.88 1.41 11.18
N TRP A 35 6.10 0.85 10.25
CA TRP A 35 6.56 -0.21 9.36
C TRP A 35 7.67 0.26 8.42
N VAL A 36 7.58 1.47 7.87
CA VAL A 36 8.67 2.07 7.08
C VAL A 36 9.98 2.10 7.88
N ASP A 37 9.93 2.47 9.17
CA ASP A 37 11.11 2.53 10.03
C ASP A 37 11.76 1.16 10.25
N ARG A 38 10.95 0.09 10.32
CA ARG A 38 11.45 -1.28 10.52
C ARG A 38 12.25 -1.81 9.35
N TYR A 39 12.08 -1.26 8.15
CA TYR A 39 12.86 -1.67 6.98
C TYR A 39 14.30 -1.14 6.99
N HIS A 40 14.65 -0.24 7.92
CA HIS A 40 16.00 0.34 8.03
C HIS A 40 16.53 0.86 6.68
N LEU A 41 15.66 1.51 5.91
CA LEU A 41 15.97 2.12 4.61
C LEU A 41 16.94 3.31 4.79
N SER A 42 17.48 3.82 3.69
CA SER A 42 18.21 5.08 3.72
C SER A 42 17.34 6.22 4.28
N GLU A 43 17.96 7.24 4.87
CA GLU A 43 17.22 8.39 5.40
C GLU A 43 16.38 9.09 4.32
N GLU A 44 16.94 9.20 3.11
CA GLU A 44 16.25 9.80 1.96
C GLU A 44 15.00 9.00 1.57
N GLU A 45 15.12 7.68 1.48
CA GLU A 45 14.00 6.82 1.08
C GLU A 45 12.94 6.73 2.18
N THR A 46 13.36 6.63 3.45
CA THR A 46 12.47 6.69 4.62
C THR A 46 11.66 7.98 4.62
N LYS A 47 12.33 9.14 4.43
CA LYS A 47 11.68 10.45 4.37
C LYS A 47 10.70 10.53 3.21
N SER A 48 11.09 10.04 2.03
CA SER A 48 10.25 10.04 0.82
C SER A 48 8.99 9.18 1.00
N ARG A 49 9.11 7.97 1.53
CA ARG A 49 7.96 7.07 1.77
C ARG A 49 7.01 7.64 2.82
N LYS A 50 7.52 8.15 3.95
CA LYS A 50 6.69 8.79 4.98
C LYS A 50 5.94 10.02 4.44
N ALA A 51 6.62 10.87 3.66
CA ALA A 51 5.98 12.02 3.02
C ALA A 51 4.89 11.61 2.01
N THR A 52 5.09 10.48 1.32
CA THR A 52 4.08 9.92 0.42
C THR A 52 2.85 9.42 1.17
N ILE A 53 3.05 8.73 2.30
CA ILE A 53 1.97 8.30 3.21
C ILE A 53 1.20 9.53 3.72
N ASP A 54 1.90 10.59 4.14
CA ASP A 54 1.26 11.85 4.56
C ASP A 54 0.39 12.47 3.47
N ASN A 55 0.86 12.46 2.23
CA ASN A 55 0.08 12.97 1.11
C ASN A 55 -1.15 12.10 0.79
N ILE A 56 -1.05 10.79 0.94
CA ILE A 56 -2.18 9.87 0.80
C ILE A 56 -3.24 10.19 1.85
N VAL A 57 -2.87 10.27 3.15
CA VAL A 57 -3.78 10.63 4.25
C VAL A 57 -4.51 11.93 3.95
N LYS A 58 -3.77 12.98 3.58
CA LYS A 58 -4.35 14.29 3.26
C LYS A 58 -5.37 14.20 2.11
N THR A 59 -5.02 13.48 1.05
CA THR A 59 -5.87 13.36 -0.16
C THR A 59 -7.10 12.51 0.12
N THR A 60 -6.94 11.39 0.83
CA THR A 60 -8.04 10.51 1.22
C THR A 60 -9.04 11.25 2.10
N ASN A 61 -8.58 11.98 3.12
CA ASN A 61 -9.48 12.75 3.99
C ASN A 61 -10.19 13.88 3.22
N ASP A 62 -9.49 14.60 2.35
CA ASP A 62 -10.11 15.61 1.48
C ASP A 62 -11.23 15.00 0.61
N TRP A 63 -11.02 13.79 0.09
CA TRP A 63 -12.02 13.10 -0.74
C TRP A 63 -13.19 12.54 0.06
N ILE A 64 -12.95 12.05 1.27
CA ILE A 64 -14.00 11.64 2.20
C ILE A 64 -14.96 12.82 2.42
N TYR A 65 -14.44 14.01 2.73
CA TYR A 65 -15.29 15.18 2.99
C TYR A 65 -15.94 15.80 1.75
N ARG A 66 -15.19 15.91 0.63
CA ARG A 66 -15.69 16.66 -0.54
C ARG A 66 -16.56 15.85 -1.49
N TYR A 67 -16.31 14.55 -1.64
CA TYR A 67 -16.86 13.76 -2.74
C TYR A 67 -17.66 12.53 -2.28
N SER A 68 -17.66 12.23 -0.98
CA SER A 68 -18.31 11.03 -0.44
C SER A 68 -19.60 11.39 0.30
N ASP A 69 -20.70 11.42 -0.44
CA ASP A 69 -22.05 11.79 0.05
C ASP A 69 -22.83 10.62 0.67
N ASN A 70 -22.26 9.41 0.71
CA ASN A 70 -22.87 8.24 1.30
C ASN A 70 -21.80 7.26 1.82
N ILE A 71 -22.23 6.37 2.73
CA ILE A 71 -21.38 5.37 3.40
C ILE A 71 -20.56 4.55 2.41
N LYS A 72 -21.17 4.08 1.32
CA LYS A 72 -20.47 3.26 0.31
C LYS A 72 -19.34 4.01 -0.38
N LYS A 73 -19.51 5.31 -0.69
CA LYS A 73 -18.42 6.13 -1.25
C LYS A 73 -17.31 6.32 -0.23
N ILE A 74 -17.66 6.57 1.03
CA ILE A 74 -16.69 6.71 2.13
C ILE A 74 -15.85 5.44 2.24
N ASP A 75 -16.48 4.26 2.23
CA ASP A 75 -15.79 2.97 2.27
C ASP A 75 -14.82 2.78 1.09
N ILE A 76 -15.24 3.15 -0.13
CA ILE A 76 -14.39 3.04 -1.31
C ILE A 76 -13.15 3.93 -1.17
N VAL A 77 -13.34 5.19 -0.79
CA VAL A 77 -12.23 6.16 -0.66
C VAL A 77 -11.30 5.77 0.50
N MET A 78 -11.85 5.33 1.63
CA MET A 78 -11.08 4.84 2.77
C MET A 78 -10.22 3.63 2.40
N ASN A 79 -10.82 2.60 1.79
CA ASN A 79 -10.11 1.39 1.40
C ASN A 79 -9.03 1.65 0.34
N ASP A 80 -9.29 2.56 -0.61
CA ASP A 80 -8.29 3.01 -1.58
C ASP A 80 -7.10 3.71 -0.89
N GLY A 81 -7.36 4.57 0.10
CA GLY A 81 -6.32 5.20 0.92
C GLY A 81 -5.44 4.18 1.65
N ILE A 82 -6.05 3.18 2.29
CA ILE A 82 -5.34 2.10 3.00
C ILE A 82 -4.44 1.31 2.05
N ASN A 83 -4.97 0.89 0.89
CA ASN A 83 -4.19 0.13 -0.08
C ASN A 83 -2.98 0.92 -0.59
N LYS A 84 -3.17 2.21 -0.91
CA LYS A 84 -2.07 3.09 -1.33
C LYS A 84 -1.01 3.26 -0.25
N MET A 85 -1.41 3.38 1.02
CA MET A 85 -0.44 3.43 2.13
C MET A 85 0.36 2.12 2.23
N ALA A 86 -0.31 0.96 2.12
CA ALA A 86 0.35 -0.34 2.15
C ALA A 86 1.37 -0.51 1.01
N GLU A 87 1.01 -0.13 -0.21
CA GLU A 87 1.90 -0.17 -1.39
C GLU A 87 3.18 0.67 -1.17
N ASN A 88 3.04 1.83 -0.55
CA ASN A 88 4.15 2.75 -0.29
C ASN A 88 4.95 2.40 0.98
N THR A 89 4.45 1.45 1.78
CA THR A 89 5.14 0.94 2.97
C THR A 89 6.14 -0.15 2.58
N ALA A 90 5.68 -1.22 1.93
CA ALA A 90 6.50 -2.41 1.69
C ALA A 90 7.18 -2.44 0.30
N GLY A 91 6.79 -1.56 -0.63
CA GLY A 91 7.18 -1.70 -2.04
C GLY A 91 6.46 -2.88 -2.73
N TYR A 92 6.44 -2.88 -4.06
CA TYR A 92 5.70 -3.88 -4.84
C TYR A 92 6.33 -5.27 -4.69
N PRO A 93 5.65 -6.26 -4.08
CA PRO A 93 6.19 -7.61 -4.01
C PRO A 93 6.32 -8.16 -5.43
N PHE A 94 7.53 -8.47 -5.86
CA PHE A 94 7.75 -9.21 -7.10
C PHE A 94 8.14 -10.65 -6.80
N ASN A 95 7.49 -11.57 -7.51
CA ASN A 95 7.74 -13.00 -7.36
C ASN A 95 9.09 -13.37 -7.95
N PHE A 96 10.00 -13.88 -7.12
CA PHE A 96 11.22 -14.52 -7.59
C PHE A 96 10.95 -15.97 -7.95
N GLN A 97 11.33 -16.36 -9.17
CA GLN A 97 11.30 -17.75 -9.60
C GLN A 97 12.74 -18.24 -9.83
N VAL A 98 13.19 -19.18 -9.01
CA VAL A 98 14.47 -19.86 -9.21
C VAL A 98 14.24 -21.09 -10.09
N SER A 99 15.04 -21.24 -11.14
CA SER A 99 15.05 -22.44 -11.97
C SER A 99 16.48 -22.94 -12.13
N VAL A 100 16.64 -24.26 -12.14
CA VAL A 100 17.91 -24.96 -12.39
C VAL A 100 17.69 -25.87 -13.59
N ASN A 101 18.47 -25.68 -14.65
CA ASN A 101 18.31 -26.41 -15.92
C ASN A 101 16.86 -26.37 -16.46
N ASN A 102 16.26 -25.17 -16.50
CA ASN A 102 14.88 -24.93 -16.94
C ASN A 102 13.79 -25.65 -16.12
N MET A 103 14.11 -26.18 -14.94
CA MET A 103 13.14 -26.80 -14.04
C MET A 103 13.00 -26.01 -12.73
N ARG A 104 11.78 -25.95 -12.21
CA ARG A 104 11.50 -25.44 -10.85
C ARG A 104 11.98 -26.47 -9.83
N ARG A 105 13.18 -26.30 -9.28
CA ARG A 105 13.74 -27.17 -8.24
C ARG A 105 14.49 -26.33 -7.20
N TYR A 106 14.51 -26.83 -5.97
CA TYR A 106 15.42 -26.35 -4.94
C TYR A 106 16.86 -26.80 -5.26
N THR A 107 17.84 -25.96 -4.94
CA THR A 107 19.27 -26.30 -5.03
C THR A 107 20.02 -25.70 -3.86
N MET A 108 21.15 -26.31 -3.51
CA MET A 108 22.07 -25.77 -2.53
C MET A 108 23.15 -24.94 -3.25
N HIS A 109 23.45 -23.77 -2.72
CA HIS A 109 24.57 -22.94 -3.14
C HIS A 109 25.47 -22.73 -1.92
N SER A 110 26.79 -22.74 -2.12
CA SER A 110 27.73 -22.39 -1.06
C SER A 110 27.45 -20.97 -0.54
N LEU A 111 27.66 -20.73 0.75
CA LEU A 111 27.54 -19.37 1.31
C LEU A 111 28.35 -18.37 0.48
N GLY A 112 27.69 -17.32 -0.01
CA GLY A 112 28.30 -16.33 -0.92
C GLY A 112 27.28 -15.55 -1.74
N GLN A 113 27.78 -14.70 -2.65
CA GLN A 113 26.94 -13.90 -3.54
C GLN A 113 26.44 -14.72 -4.73
N VAL A 114 25.15 -14.61 -5.05
CA VAL A 114 24.55 -15.20 -6.26
C VAL A 114 24.42 -14.12 -7.31
N LYS A 115 25.04 -14.31 -8.48
CA LYS A 115 24.88 -13.38 -9.60
C LYS A 115 23.47 -13.47 -10.16
N LEU A 116 22.75 -12.35 -10.17
CA LEU A 116 21.37 -12.27 -10.66
C LEU A 116 21.31 -11.49 -11.97
N ASN A 117 20.74 -12.09 -13.02
CA ASN A 117 20.50 -11.41 -14.30
C ASN A 117 19.04 -10.93 -14.35
N VAL A 118 18.81 -9.63 -14.21
CA VAL A 118 17.46 -9.05 -14.32
C VAL A 118 17.22 -8.63 -15.77
N ARG A 119 16.07 -9.04 -16.33
CA ARG A 119 15.55 -8.54 -17.61
C ARG A 119 14.21 -7.87 -17.35
N ALA A 120 14.04 -6.63 -17.81
CA ALA A 120 12.79 -5.88 -17.69
C ALA A 120 12.39 -5.32 -19.05
N THR A 121 11.10 -5.40 -19.37
CA THR A 121 10.52 -4.82 -20.59
C THR A 121 9.49 -3.77 -20.16
N PRO A 122 9.76 -2.47 -20.36
CA PRO A 122 8.79 -1.44 -20.02
C PRO A 122 7.61 -1.42 -20.99
N ARG A 123 6.51 -0.79 -20.57
CA ARG A 123 5.41 -0.42 -21.47
C ARG A 123 5.85 0.75 -22.36
N GLU A 124 5.18 0.90 -23.50
CA GLU A 124 5.41 2.02 -24.42
C GLU A 124 5.32 3.37 -23.66
N ALA A 125 6.29 4.24 -23.91
CA ALA A 125 6.48 5.53 -23.23
C ALA A 125 6.72 5.49 -21.69
N ARG A 126 7.08 4.34 -21.11
CA ARG A 126 7.49 4.22 -19.70
C ARG A 126 8.92 3.69 -19.55
N LEU A 127 9.58 4.02 -18.44
CA LEU A 127 10.87 3.42 -18.06
C LEU A 127 10.65 2.26 -17.10
N ALA A 128 11.50 1.24 -17.19
CA ALA A 128 11.59 0.21 -16.17
C ALA A 128 12.58 0.66 -15.08
N ARG A 129 12.15 0.63 -13.82
CA ARG A 129 13.02 0.84 -12.66
C ARG A 129 13.01 -0.41 -11.81
N ILE A 130 14.18 -0.85 -11.39
CA ILE A 130 14.32 -1.84 -10.32
C ILE A 130 14.41 -1.05 -9.03
N GLY A 131 13.36 -1.11 -8.20
CA GLY A 131 13.38 -0.58 -6.85
C GLY A 131 14.24 -1.44 -5.94
N MET A 132 14.79 -0.86 -4.89
CA MET A 132 15.48 -1.63 -3.86
C MET A 132 14.41 -2.35 -3.04
N ILE A 133 14.42 -3.69 -3.07
CA ILE A 133 13.67 -4.50 -2.11
C ILE A 133 14.65 -4.91 -1.02
N ILE A 134 14.35 -4.47 0.20
CA ILE A 134 14.96 -5.01 1.40
C ILE A 134 14.00 -6.12 1.86
N LEU A 135 14.43 -7.38 1.68
CA LEU A 135 13.78 -8.58 2.23
C LEU A 135 14.18 -8.75 3.69
#